data_AF-A0A8J7WJQ4-F1
#
_entry.id   AF-A0A8J7WJQ4-F1
#
_cell.length_a   1.000
_cell.length_b   1.000
_cell.length_c   1.000
_cell.angle_alpha   90.00
_cell.angle_beta   90.00
_cell.angle_gamma   90.00
#
_symmetry.space_group_name_H-M   'P 1'
#
loop_
_entity.id
_entity.type
_entity.pdbx_description
1 polymer ?
#
loop_
_entity_poly.entity_id
_entity_poly.type
_entity_poly.pdbx_seq_one_letter_code
_entity_poly.pdbx_strand_id
1 'polypeptide(L)'
;MSDRARRMREMRECMHVGPKLQAYLDGEVDDATVERVAAHLEYCRKCGLELAAYRAIKHALGQRQQPADDALARLRSFGEQLAATGPEPPADA
;
A
#
# COMPACT_ATOMS: atom_id res chain seq x y z
N MET A 1 -29.71 23.42 -2.56
CA MET A 1 -28.64 23.14 -1.58
C MET A 1 -27.48 24.10 -1.82
N SER A 2 -26.98 24.81 -0.80
CA SER A 2 -25.99 25.89 -0.98
C SER A 2 -24.61 25.37 -1.40
N ASP A 3 -23.98 26.02 -2.38
CA ASP A 3 -22.64 25.76 -2.92
C ASP A 3 -21.56 25.71 -1.81
N ARG A 4 -21.73 26.52 -0.75
CA ARG A 4 -20.86 26.52 0.44
C ARG A 4 -20.88 25.18 1.19
N ALA A 5 -22.05 24.56 1.32
CA ALA A 5 -22.18 23.29 2.04
C ALA A 5 -21.50 22.13 1.32
N ARG A 6 -21.47 22.17 -0.02
CA ARG A 6 -20.76 21.19 -0.85
C ARG A 6 -19.24 21.31 -0.66
N ARG A 7 -18.68 22.53 -0.79
CA ARG A 7 -17.25 22.78 -0.56
C ARG A 7 -16.78 22.34 0.83
N MET A 8 -17.57 22.58 1.87
CA MET A 8 -17.22 22.14 3.24
C MET A 8 -17.24 20.61 3.40
N ARG A 9 -18.07 19.88 2.65
CA ARG A 9 -18.03 18.41 2.64
C ARG A 9 -16.77 17.91 1.94
N GLU A 10 -16.47 18.43 0.75
CA GLU A 10 -15.26 18.07 -0.01
C GLU A 10 -13.98 18.32 0.82
N MET A 11 -13.91 19.46 1.52
CA MET A 11 -12.79 19.76 2.43
C MET A 11 -12.67 18.76 3.58
N ARG A 12 -13.80 18.37 4.20
CA ARG A 12 -13.78 17.36 5.27
C ARG A 12 -13.33 16.00 4.75
N GLU A 13 -13.79 15.57 3.58
CA GLU A 13 -13.31 14.32 2.98
C GLU A 13 -11.80 14.38 2.71
N CYS A 14 -11.28 15.51 2.19
CA CYS A 14 -9.82 15.68 2.03
C CYS A 14 -9.07 15.56 3.36
N MET A 15 -9.62 16.10 4.46
CA MET A 15 -9.00 16.00 5.79
C MET A 15 -8.99 14.57 6.34
N HIS A 16 -9.95 13.73 5.94
CA HIS A 16 -9.99 12.32 6.35
C HIS A 16 -9.11 11.45 5.45
N VAL A 17 -9.04 11.74 4.15
CA VAL A 17 -8.31 10.94 3.15
C VAL A 17 -6.82 11.27 3.12
N GLY A 18 -6.45 12.56 3.15
CA GLY A 18 -5.05 13.00 3.04
C GLY A 18 -4.10 12.26 3.97
N PRO A 19 -4.36 12.21 5.30
CA PRO A 19 -3.51 11.51 6.25
C PRO A 19 -3.37 9.99 6.01
N LYS A 20 -4.28 9.39 5.22
CA LYS A 20 -4.29 7.96 4.94
C LYS A 20 -3.63 7.58 3.61
N LEU A 21 -3.21 8.54 2.79
CA LEU A 21 -2.73 8.28 1.42
C LEU A 21 -1.46 7.42 1.38
N GLN A 22 -0.54 7.59 2.32
CA GLN A 22 0.68 6.76 2.39
C GLN A 22 0.37 5.33 2.82
N ALA A 23 -0.35 5.15 3.94
CA ALA A 23 -0.78 3.82 4.39
C ALA A 23 -1.61 3.10 3.31
N TYR A 24 -2.48 3.82 2.59
CA TYR A 24 -3.20 3.29 1.43
C TYR A 24 -2.25 2.86 0.30
N LEU A 25 -1.23 3.65 -0.03
CA LEU A 25 -0.21 3.30 -1.02
C LEU A 25 0.64 2.09 -0.60
N ASP A 26 0.80 1.89 0.70
CA ASP A 26 1.58 0.80 1.29
C ASP A 26 0.74 -0.46 1.56
N GLY A 27 -0.58 -0.38 1.42
CA GLY A 27 -1.50 -1.50 1.67
C GLY A 27 -1.79 -1.72 3.16
N GLU A 28 -1.54 -0.73 4.00
CA GLU A 28 -1.62 -0.79 5.47
C GLU A 28 -2.93 -0.17 6.01
N VAL A 29 -4.02 -0.31 5.27
CA VAL A 29 -5.34 0.23 5.66
C VAL A 29 -6.40 -0.86 5.56
N ASP A 30 -7.46 -0.72 6.36
CA ASP A 30 -8.63 -1.60 6.29
C ASP A 30 -9.44 -1.42 5.00
N ASP A 31 -10.25 -2.42 4.64
CA ASP A 31 -11.06 -2.43 3.41
C ASP A 31 -11.99 -1.22 3.32
N ALA A 32 -12.59 -0.82 4.44
CA ALA A 32 -13.47 0.36 4.50
C ALA A 32 -12.72 1.65 4.15
N THR A 33 -11.45 1.75 4.54
CA THR A 33 -10.57 2.86 4.18
C THR A 33 -10.14 2.76 2.72
N VAL A 34 -9.84 1.56 2.21
CA VAL A 34 -9.53 1.35 0.79
C VAL A 34 -10.65 1.90 -0.09
N GLU A 35 -11.89 1.49 0.17
CA GLU A 35 -13.07 1.93 -0.58
C GLU A 35 -13.26 3.45 -0.49
N ARG A 36 -13.18 4.02 0.71
CA ARG A 36 -13.36 5.46 0.92
C ARG A 36 -12.29 6.29 0.21
N VAL A 37 -11.03 5.89 0.31
CA VAL A 37 -9.91 6.58 -0.36
C VAL A 37 -10.06 6.45 -1.87
N ALA A 38 -10.34 5.25 -2.39
CA ALA A 38 -10.54 5.03 -3.82
C ALA A 38 -11.66 5.91 -4.38
N ALA A 39 -12.83 5.92 -3.74
CA ALA A 39 -13.96 6.76 -4.15
C ALA A 39 -13.61 8.25 -4.14
N HIS A 40 -12.88 8.74 -3.13
CA HIS A 40 -12.48 10.14 -3.08
C HIS A 40 -11.51 10.54 -4.21
N LEU A 41 -10.60 9.64 -4.57
CA LEU A 41 -9.59 9.88 -5.60
C LEU A 41 -10.19 10.00 -7.00
N GLU A 42 -11.40 9.48 -7.24
CA GLU A 42 -12.09 9.62 -8.53
C GLU A 42 -12.40 11.08 -8.89
N TYR A 43 -12.60 11.95 -7.90
CA TYR A 43 -13.03 13.33 -8.12
C TYR A 43 -12.14 14.39 -7.46
N CYS A 44 -11.29 14.03 -6.50
CA CYS A 44 -10.44 14.98 -5.80
C CYS A 44 -9.04 15.09 -6.42
N ARG A 45 -8.86 16.13 -7.25
CA ARG A 45 -7.54 16.44 -7.85
C ARG A 45 -6.43 16.67 -6.82
N LYS A 46 -6.74 17.30 -5.68
CA LYS A 46 -5.75 17.61 -4.64
C LYS A 46 -5.13 16.32 -4.07
N CYS A 47 -5.96 15.41 -3.56
CA CYS A 47 -5.49 14.15 -2.99
C CYS A 47 -4.90 13.22 -4.06
N GLY A 48 -5.40 13.27 -5.30
CA GLY A 48 -4.78 12.55 -6.43
C GLY A 48 -3.34 12.98 -6.72
N LEU A 49 -3.06 14.28 -6.70
CA LEU A 49 -1.70 14.80 -6.88
C LEU A 49 -0.77 14.43 -5.73
N GLU A 50 -1.28 14.47 -4.50
CA GLU A 50 -0.54 14.07 -3.30
C GLU A 50 -0.16 12.58 -3.34
N LEU A 51 -1.10 11.71 -3.71
CA LEU A 51 -0.83 10.28 -3.91
C LEU A 51 0.20 10.03 -5.03
N ALA A 52 0.13 10.79 -6.12
CA ALA A 52 1.10 10.69 -7.21
C ALA A 52 2.53 11.08 -6.75
N ALA A 53 2.65 12.10 -5.89
CA ALA A 53 3.93 12.48 -5.30
C ALA A 53 4.49 11.36 -4.41
N TYR A 54 3.66 10.75 -3.56
CA TYR A 54 4.10 9.60 -2.75
C TYR A 54 4.53 8.40 -3.60
N ARG A 55 3.80 8.08 -4.68
CA ARG A 55 4.20 7.03 -5.65
C ARG A 55 5.57 7.30 -6.26
N ALA A 56 5.82 8.55 -6.68
CA ALA A 56 7.10 8.93 -7.26
C ALA A 56 8.25 8.78 -6.26
N ILE A 57 8.04 9.18 -5.00
CA ILE A 57 9.02 9.02 -3.91
C ILE A 57 9.28 7.53 -3.65
N LYS A 58 8.23 6.72 -3.47
CA LYS A 58 8.34 5.26 -3.24
C LYS A 58 9.11 4.57 -4.36
N HIS A 59 8.81 4.92 -5.61
CA HIS A 59 9.55 4.40 -6.76
C HIS A 59 11.03 4.82 -6.75
N ALA A 60 11.33 6.09 -6.51
CA ALA A 60 12.70 6.60 -6.46
C ALA A 60 13.55 5.96 -5.34
N LEU A 61 12.92 5.62 -4.20
CA LEU A 61 13.58 4.90 -3.11
C LEU A 61 13.81 3.42 -3.46
N GLY A 62 12.83 2.75 -4.06
CA GLY A 62 12.95 1.34 -4.46
C GLY A 62 14.00 1.10 -5.54
N GLN A 63 14.16 2.03 -6.50
CA GLN A 63 15.16 1.91 -7.58
C GLN A 63 16.62 1.93 -7.09
N ARG A 64 16.89 2.35 -5.85
CA ARG A 64 18.26 2.40 -5.30
C ARG A 64 18.72 1.08 -4.68
N GLN A 65 17.85 0.10 -4.52
CA GLN A 65 18.19 -1.17 -3.90
C GLN A 65 18.30 -2.25 -4.96
N GLN A 66 19.49 -2.38 -5.56
CA GLN A 66 19.81 -3.62 -6.25
C GLN A 66 20.08 -4.71 -5.20
N PRO A 67 19.42 -5.87 -5.30
CA PRO A 67 19.77 -6.99 -4.44
C PRO A 67 21.22 -7.41 -4.68
N ALA A 68 21.88 -7.95 -3.65
CA ALA A 68 23.21 -8.53 -3.81
C ALA A 68 23.20 -9.61 -4.90
N ASP A 69 24.31 -9.76 -5.62
CA ASP A 69 24.41 -10.68 -6.77
C ASP A 69 24.04 -12.13 -6.40
N ASP A 70 24.26 -12.53 -5.14
CA ASP A 70 23.97 -13.87 -4.61
C ASP A 70 22.57 -14.03 -4.02
N ALA A 71 21.76 -12.96 -3.93
CA ALA A 71 20.48 -12.97 -3.22
C ALA A 71 19.51 -14.02 -3.77
N LEU A 72 19.45 -14.19 -5.10
CA LEU A 72 18.63 -15.22 -5.74
C LEU A 72 19.12 -16.63 -5.46
N ALA A 73 20.44 -16.84 -5.39
CA ALA A 73 21.00 -18.16 -5.05
C ALA A 73 20.64 -18.54 -3.61
N ARG A 74 20.75 -17.59 -2.67
CA ARG A 74 20.36 -17.78 -1.28
C ARG A 74 18.86 -18.05 -1.12
N LEU A 75 18.01 -17.31 -1.84
CA LEU A 75 16.56 -17.51 -1.85
C LEU A 75 16.16 -18.90 -2.36
N ARG A 76 16.79 -19.38 -3.44
CA ARG A 76 16.54 -20.73 -3.96
C ARG A 76 16.94 -21.81 -2.97
N SER A 77 18.14 -21.73 -2.42
CA SER A 77 18.62 -22.71 -1.43
C SER A 77 17.72 -22.76 -0.19
N PHE A 78 17.23 -21.61 0.28
CA PHE A 78 16.28 -21.55 1.38
C PHE A 78 14.93 -22.22 1.03
N GLY A 79 14.41 -22.00 -0.17
CA GLY A 79 13.18 -22.65 -0.65
C GLY A 79 13.31 -24.18 -0.74
N GLU A 80 14.46 -24.67 -1.21
CA GLU A 80 14.79 -26.11 -1.24
C GLU A 80 14.82 -26.70 0.17
N GLN A 81 15.41 -26.00 1.14
CA GLN A 81 15.42 -26.43 2.54
C GLN A 81 14.00 -26.54 3.11
N LEU A 82 13.16 -25.52 2.90
CA LEU A 82 11.76 -25.55 3.37
C LEU A 82 10.95 -26.70 2.75
N ALA A 83 11.18 -27.00 1.48
CA ALA A 83 10.53 -28.12 0.80
C ALA A 83 11.03 -29.47 1.33
N ALA A 84 12.32 -29.57 1.68
CA ALA A 84 12.94 -30.78 2.18
C ALA A 84 12.55 -31.13 3.63
N THR A 85 12.30 -30.13 4.50
CA THR A 85 11.88 -30.39 5.88
C THR A 85 10.45 -30.87 5.99
N GLY A 86 9.58 -30.57 5.02
CA GLY A 86 8.16 -30.95 5.02
C GLY A 86 7.37 -30.45 6.26
N PRO A 87 6.03 -30.36 6.22
CA PRO A 87 5.28 -30.25 7.46
C PRO A 87 5.47 -31.55 8.26
N GLU A 88 5.97 -31.45 9.49
CA GLU A 88 6.01 -32.57 10.42
C GLU A 88 4.56 -33.08 10.60
N PRO A 89 4.26 -34.37 10.35
CA PRO A 89 2.93 -34.89 10.58
C PRO A 89 2.58 -34.72 12.06
N PRO A 90 1.34 -34.33 12.42
CA PRO A 90 0.96 -34.16 13.81
C PRO A 90 1.21 -35.46 14.58
N ALA A 91 1.89 -35.35 15.72
CA ALA A 91 2.46 -36.47 16.46
C ALA A 91 1.43 -37.43 17.08
N ASP A 92 0.13 -37.18 16.94
CA ASP A 92 -0.94 -37.95 17.57
C ASP A 92 -2.02 -38.31 16.54
N ALA A 93 -1.95 -39.53 15.99
CA ALA A 93 -3.01 -40.21 15.24
C ALA A 93 -3.23 -41.62 15.80
#